data_AF-A0A370DCT2-F1
#
_entry.id   AF-A0A370DCT2-F1
#
_cell.length_a   1.000
_cell.length_b   1.000
_cell.length_c   1.000
_cell.angle_alpha   90.00
_cell.angle_beta   90.00
_cell.angle_gamma   90.00
#
_symmetry.space_group_name_H-M   'P 1'
#
loop_
_entity.id
_entity.type
_entity.pdbx_description
1 polymer ?
#
loop_
_entity_poly.entity_id
_entity_poly.type
_entity_poly.pdbx_seq_one_letter_code
_entity_poly.pdbx_strand_id
1 'polypeptide(L)'
;MKAEYLKTHWIPYLASVVLFVAVLALGSGWFEVGAFMTLTALWGLQHHRLYQADRDKAQALSATEGGSALASEMQGLADDLQTGVGGLTGSLESELSQIRSLVGDAVGTLQGSFNGINDQSQAQLDMVQAMLANVADNIENESGRVSFAEFAQETDKVLRFFVTHVVEISQNTMYMVETIEDMASQMDKADALLNDVKMIADQTNLLALNAAIEAARAGEAGRGFAVVADEVRKLSQRSNRFNDEIREVIVGSRDSISEAKDSVAKLASKDMTFAIQSKSKVDEMMEQIGQMNESTALHLSQVSEMSGRINYLVGDAVRSLQFEDIVRQLAGYSEHHIGRLNEIFRRVQSDIDGMMQDPAGSAETFAVKMGQLRVMIHEEFSQEQAHKPVDQTSMDEGDVELF
;
A
#
# COMPACT_ATOMS: atom_id res chain seq x y z
N MET A 1 -69.77 -12.35 53.02
CA MET A 1 -70.12 -13.05 51.76
C MET A 1 -71.23 -14.10 51.89
N LYS A 2 -71.11 -15.18 52.68
CA LYS A 2 -72.15 -16.25 52.72
C LYS A 2 -73.56 -15.79 53.16
N ALA A 3 -73.66 -14.80 54.06
CA ALA A 3 -74.95 -14.31 54.56
C ALA A 3 -75.72 -13.41 53.57
N GLU A 4 -75.03 -12.61 52.76
CA GLU A 4 -75.64 -11.77 51.72
C GLU A 4 -76.09 -12.59 50.51
N TYR A 5 -75.33 -13.64 50.17
CA TYR A 5 -75.68 -14.53 49.07
C TYR A 5 -77.01 -15.25 49.34
N LEU A 6 -77.22 -15.72 50.58
CA LEU A 6 -78.49 -16.31 51.01
C LEU A 6 -79.64 -15.29 50.99
N LYS A 7 -79.44 -14.06 51.46
CA LYS A 7 -80.47 -13.01 51.44
C LYS A 7 -80.93 -12.63 50.03
N THR A 8 -80.05 -12.80 49.04
CA THR A 8 -80.33 -12.42 47.66
C THR A 8 -80.98 -13.55 46.86
N HIS A 9 -80.76 -14.81 47.26
CA HIS A 9 -81.22 -15.99 46.51
C HIS A 9 -82.26 -16.85 47.25
N TRP A 10 -82.69 -16.51 48.47
CA TRP A 10 -83.59 -17.37 49.26
C TRP A 10 -84.95 -17.63 48.59
N ILE A 11 -85.51 -16.66 47.86
CA ILE A 11 -86.82 -16.79 47.20
C ILE A 11 -86.82 -17.91 46.13
N PRO A 12 -85.90 -17.92 45.14
CA PRO A 12 -85.85 -19.01 44.16
C PRO A 12 -85.44 -20.35 44.76
N TYR A 13 -84.65 -20.38 45.84
CA TYR A 13 -84.35 -21.62 46.58
C TYR A 13 -85.57 -22.17 47.32
N LEU A 14 -86.40 -21.32 47.91
CA LEU A 14 -87.61 -21.75 48.60
C LEU A 14 -88.66 -22.21 47.57
N ALA A 15 -88.77 -21.51 46.45
CA ALA A 15 -89.61 -21.93 45.32
C ALA A 15 -89.17 -23.27 44.71
N SER A 16 -87.86 -23.52 44.58
CA SER A 16 -87.34 -24.79 44.06
C SER A 16 -87.66 -25.97 44.98
N VAL A 17 -87.54 -25.78 46.29
CA VAL A 17 -87.89 -26.81 47.29
C VAL A 17 -89.38 -27.11 47.27
N VAL A 18 -90.25 -26.09 47.19
CA VAL A 18 -91.71 -26.29 47.12
C VAL A 18 -92.11 -27.03 45.84
N LEU A 19 -91.52 -26.67 44.71
CA LEU A 19 -91.77 -27.34 43.42
C LEU A 19 -91.28 -28.79 43.41
N PHE A 20 -90.11 -29.06 44.01
CA PHE A 20 -89.58 -30.41 44.14
C PHE A 20 -90.50 -31.31 44.99
N VAL A 21 -91.05 -30.79 46.09
CA VAL A 21 -92.02 -31.51 46.92
C VAL A 21 -93.33 -31.74 46.16
N ALA A 22 -93.81 -30.76 45.39
CA ALA A 22 -95.03 -30.89 44.60
C ALA A 22 -94.90 -31.95 43.49
N VAL A 23 -93.74 -32.01 42.84
CA VAL A 23 -93.42 -33.03 41.82
C VAL A 23 -93.43 -34.44 42.42
N LEU A 24 -92.80 -34.62 43.59
CA LEU A 24 -92.76 -35.91 44.30
C LEU A 24 -94.15 -36.39 44.76
N ALA A 25 -95.05 -35.47 45.10
CA ALA A 25 -96.39 -35.81 45.61
C ALA A 25 -97.39 -36.19 44.50
N LEU A 26 -97.23 -35.65 43.28
CA LEU A 26 -98.24 -35.74 42.21
C LEU A 26 -97.93 -36.80 41.13
N GLY A 27 -96.70 -37.31 41.05
CA GLY A 27 -96.36 -38.56 40.34
C GLY A 27 -96.77 -38.67 38.86
N SER A 28 -96.84 -37.55 38.11
CA SER A 28 -97.15 -37.55 36.68
C SER A 28 -96.10 -36.78 35.87
N GLY A 29 -95.60 -37.38 34.78
CA GLY A 29 -94.45 -36.86 34.03
C GLY A 29 -94.66 -35.49 33.36
N TRP A 30 -95.90 -35.05 33.15
CA TRP A 30 -96.19 -33.72 32.59
C TRP A 30 -95.96 -32.59 33.61
N PHE A 31 -96.10 -32.85 34.91
CA PHE A 31 -95.81 -31.88 35.96
C PHE A 31 -94.31 -31.62 36.13
N GLU A 32 -93.46 -32.63 35.87
CA GLU A 32 -92.00 -32.51 35.93
C GLU A 32 -91.47 -31.52 34.90
N VAL A 33 -92.00 -31.56 33.68
CA VAL A 33 -91.60 -30.64 32.60
C VAL A 33 -92.03 -29.19 32.90
N GLY A 34 -93.25 -29.00 33.41
CA GLY A 34 -93.72 -27.67 33.83
C GLY A 34 -92.94 -27.11 35.02
N ALA A 35 -92.54 -27.96 35.96
CA ALA A 35 -91.71 -27.59 37.09
C ALA A 35 -90.31 -27.12 36.67
N PHE A 36 -89.70 -27.80 35.71
CA PHE A 36 -88.36 -27.45 35.22
C PHE A 36 -88.36 -26.13 34.43
N MET A 37 -89.37 -25.91 33.59
CA MET A 37 -89.54 -24.65 32.83
C MET A 37 -89.76 -23.44 33.74
N THR A 38 -90.53 -23.59 34.82
CA THR A 38 -90.78 -22.48 35.76
C THR A 38 -89.56 -22.17 36.61
N LEU A 39 -88.80 -23.18 37.03
CA LEU A 39 -87.55 -23.01 37.77
C LEU A 39 -86.47 -22.33 36.94
N THR A 40 -86.29 -22.74 35.70
CA THR A 40 -85.34 -22.11 34.77
C THR A 40 -85.74 -20.66 34.47
N ALA A 41 -87.03 -20.38 34.29
CA ALA A 41 -87.52 -19.01 34.11
C ALA A 41 -87.29 -18.14 35.36
N LEU A 42 -87.55 -18.67 36.56
CA LEU A 42 -87.33 -17.97 37.84
C LEU A 42 -85.85 -17.65 38.07
N TRP A 43 -84.96 -18.63 37.84
CA TRP A 43 -83.52 -18.41 37.94
C TRP A 43 -83.00 -17.44 36.88
N GLY A 44 -83.51 -17.51 35.65
CA GLY A 44 -83.17 -16.56 34.59
C GLY A 44 -83.59 -15.13 34.92
N LEU A 45 -84.81 -14.93 35.44
CA LEU A 45 -85.33 -13.61 35.85
C LEU A 45 -84.55 -13.02 37.03
N GLN A 46 -84.21 -13.86 38.03
CA GLN A 46 -83.40 -13.44 39.17
C GLN A 46 -82.00 -13.00 38.71
N HIS A 47 -81.37 -13.79 37.83
CA HIS A 47 -80.05 -13.48 37.30
C HIS A 47 -80.07 -12.21 36.44
N HIS A 48 -81.12 -12.00 35.65
CA HIS A 48 -81.28 -10.77 34.86
C HIS A 48 -81.47 -9.54 35.76
N ARG A 49 -82.26 -9.65 36.84
CA ARG A 49 -82.42 -8.57 37.82
C ARG A 49 -81.14 -8.21 38.55
N LEU A 50 -80.35 -9.20 38.94
CA LEU A 50 -79.06 -8.96 39.60
C LEU A 50 -78.06 -8.31 38.64
N TYR A 51 -78.03 -8.77 37.39
CA TYR A 51 -77.22 -8.15 36.34
C TYR A 51 -77.63 -6.70 36.06
N GLN A 52 -78.93 -6.39 36.05
CA GLN A 52 -79.41 -5.01 35.94
C GLN A 52 -79.05 -4.18 37.18
N ALA A 53 -79.20 -4.70 38.40
CA ALA A 53 -78.87 -3.98 39.63
C ALA A 53 -77.37 -3.64 39.74
N ASP A 54 -76.48 -4.53 39.28
CA ASP A 54 -75.04 -4.25 39.22
C ASP A 54 -74.70 -3.23 38.12
N ARG A 55 -75.38 -3.27 36.96
CA ARG A 55 -75.28 -2.22 35.93
C ARG A 55 -75.74 -0.86 36.45
N ASP A 56 -76.87 -0.82 37.14
CA ASP A 56 -77.45 0.42 37.67
C ASP A 56 -76.57 0.99 38.80
N LYS A 57 -75.94 0.14 39.63
CA LYS A 57 -74.93 0.57 40.60
C LYS A 57 -73.68 1.13 39.93
N ALA A 58 -73.17 0.48 38.88
CA ALA A 58 -72.03 0.98 38.12
C ALA A 58 -72.35 2.32 37.44
N GLN A 59 -73.57 2.48 36.90
CA GLN A 59 -74.04 3.74 36.33
C GLN A 59 -74.27 4.83 37.39
N ALA A 60 -74.79 4.49 38.57
CA ALA A 60 -74.97 5.43 39.68
C ALA A 60 -73.65 5.92 40.27
N LEU A 61 -72.62 5.06 40.37
CA LEU A 61 -71.26 5.45 40.76
C LEU A 61 -70.61 6.37 39.73
N SER A 62 -70.85 6.14 38.43
CA SER A 62 -70.39 7.03 37.34
C SER A 62 -71.15 8.37 37.25
N ALA A 63 -72.34 8.46 37.83
CA ALA A 63 -73.18 9.66 37.84
C ALA A 63 -72.85 10.64 39.00
N THR A 64 -71.96 10.26 39.91
CA THR A 64 -71.38 11.16 40.91
C THR A 64 -70.26 11.98 40.26
N GLU A 65 -70.26 13.32 40.39
CA GLU A 65 -69.27 14.21 39.77
C GLU A 65 -67.81 13.72 39.95
N GLY A 66 -67.47 13.23 41.13
CA GLY A 66 -66.13 12.68 41.44
C GLY A 66 -65.75 11.37 40.73
N GLY A 67 -66.71 10.53 40.32
CA GLY A 67 -66.45 9.30 39.57
C GLY A 67 -66.13 9.56 38.09
N SER A 68 -66.82 10.55 37.50
CA SER A 68 -66.55 11.00 36.13
C SER A 68 -65.21 11.74 36.00
N ALA A 69 -64.88 12.58 36.99
CA ALA A 69 -63.60 13.29 37.05
C ALA A 69 -62.42 12.32 37.19
N LEU A 70 -62.56 11.31 38.07
CA LEU A 70 -61.56 10.26 38.23
C LEU A 70 -61.32 9.48 36.93
N ALA A 71 -62.38 9.04 36.26
CA ALA A 71 -62.26 8.31 35.00
C ALA A 71 -61.57 9.15 33.91
N SER A 72 -61.85 10.46 33.86
CA SER A 72 -61.19 11.40 32.94
C SER A 72 -59.69 11.54 33.24
N GLU A 73 -59.29 11.67 34.50
CA GLU A 73 -57.86 11.78 34.86
C GLU A 73 -57.11 10.46 34.65
N MET A 74 -57.73 9.31 34.91
CA MET A 74 -57.13 8.00 34.60
C MET A 74 -56.93 7.81 33.09
N GLN A 75 -57.92 8.21 32.28
CA GLN A 75 -57.80 8.16 30.82
C GLN A 75 -56.72 9.13 30.31
N GLY A 76 -56.65 10.34 30.86
CA GLY A 76 -55.62 11.32 30.52
C GLY A 76 -54.22 10.86 30.89
N LEU A 77 -54.02 10.29 32.08
CA LEU A 77 -52.74 9.71 32.50
C LEU A 77 -52.34 8.54 31.60
N ALA A 78 -53.28 7.67 31.22
CA ALA A 78 -53.01 6.56 30.32
C ALA A 78 -52.57 7.04 28.94
N ASP A 79 -53.19 8.10 28.41
CA ASP A 79 -52.84 8.72 27.13
C ASP A 79 -51.46 9.41 27.18
N ASP A 80 -51.18 10.16 28.26
CA ASP A 80 -49.88 10.80 28.49
C ASP A 80 -48.75 9.75 28.64
N LEU A 81 -48.99 8.67 29.38
CA LEU A 81 -48.04 7.55 29.50
C LEU A 81 -47.85 6.83 28.16
N GLN A 82 -48.93 6.57 27.42
CA GLN A 82 -48.83 5.91 26.12
C GLN A 82 -48.05 6.77 25.12
N THR A 83 -48.30 8.08 25.11
CA THR A 83 -47.60 9.04 24.24
C THR A 83 -46.14 9.20 24.63
N GLY A 84 -45.85 9.37 25.93
CA GLY A 84 -44.50 9.56 26.44
C GLY A 84 -43.63 8.31 26.30
N VAL A 85 -44.15 7.15 26.72
CA VAL A 85 -43.46 5.86 26.55
C VAL A 85 -43.29 5.53 25.06
N GLY A 86 -44.30 5.80 24.22
CA GLY A 86 -44.20 5.63 22.78
C GLY A 86 -43.11 6.51 22.15
N GLY A 87 -43.01 7.77 22.57
CA GLY A 87 -41.96 8.69 22.12
C GLY A 87 -40.56 8.22 22.51
N LEU A 88 -40.37 7.82 23.77
CA LEU A 88 -39.09 7.29 24.27
C LEU A 88 -38.69 5.98 23.61
N THR A 89 -39.64 5.07 23.43
CA THR A 89 -39.40 3.79 22.75
C THR A 89 -39.02 4.04 21.29
N GLY A 90 -39.66 5.00 20.62
CA GLY A 90 -39.29 5.41 19.26
C GLY A 90 -37.88 6.02 19.18
N SER A 91 -37.48 6.84 20.15
CA SER A 91 -36.10 7.36 20.23
C SER A 91 -35.08 6.24 20.45
N LEU A 92 -35.36 5.30 21.36
CA LEU A 92 -34.54 4.11 21.59
C LEU A 92 -34.40 3.25 20.33
N GLU A 93 -35.49 3.02 19.60
CA GLU A 93 -35.46 2.29 18.32
C GLU A 93 -34.59 3.02 17.28
N SER A 94 -34.68 4.35 17.21
CA SER A 94 -33.86 5.17 16.32
C SER A 94 -32.37 5.10 16.68
N GLU A 95 -32.02 5.25 17.97
CA GLU A 95 -30.63 5.15 18.46
C GLU A 95 -30.05 3.77 18.19
N LEU A 96 -30.79 2.70 18.48
CA LEU A 96 -30.36 1.32 18.21
C LEU A 96 -30.18 1.07 16.70
N SER A 97 -31.05 1.63 15.87
CA SER A 97 -30.90 1.57 14.41
C SER A 97 -29.65 2.32 13.95
N GLN A 98 -29.36 3.49 14.52
CA GLN A 98 -28.16 4.28 14.21
C GLN A 98 -26.89 3.54 14.63
N ILE A 99 -26.84 2.96 15.84
CA ILE A 99 -25.73 2.10 16.30
C ILE A 99 -25.51 0.96 15.30
N ARG A 100 -26.57 0.27 14.90
CA ARG A 100 -26.45 -0.86 13.97
C ARG A 100 -25.89 -0.44 12.61
N SER A 101 -26.32 0.71 12.09
CA SER A 101 -25.80 1.27 10.84
C SER A 101 -24.32 1.62 10.97
N LEU A 102 -23.96 2.40 11.99
CA LEU A 102 -22.58 2.84 12.24
C LEU A 102 -21.61 1.66 12.39
N VAL A 103 -22.01 0.62 13.14
CA VAL A 103 -21.21 -0.60 13.29
C VAL A 103 -21.08 -1.32 11.94
N GLY A 104 -22.17 -1.42 11.17
CA GLY A 104 -22.13 -2.05 9.85
C GLY A 104 -21.19 -1.34 8.88
N ASP A 105 -21.28 -0.01 8.82
CA ASP A 105 -20.43 0.82 7.96
C ASP A 105 -18.97 0.75 8.40
N ALA A 106 -18.69 0.88 9.70
CA ALA A 106 -17.34 0.80 10.24
C ALA A 106 -16.69 -0.57 9.99
N VAL A 107 -17.43 -1.67 10.21
CA VAL A 107 -16.93 -3.03 9.91
C VAL A 107 -16.66 -3.20 8.42
N GLY A 108 -17.53 -2.67 7.55
CA GLY A 108 -17.34 -2.69 6.10
C GLY A 108 -16.08 -1.95 5.67
N THR A 109 -15.89 -0.72 6.17
CA THR A 109 -14.71 0.10 5.89
C THR A 109 -13.44 -0.55 6.43
N LEU A 110 -13.41 -1.00 7.69
CA LEU A 110 -12.26 -1.69 8.27
C LEU A 110 -11.88 -2.94 7.48
N GLN A 111 -12.86 -3.76 7.11
CA GLN A 111 -12.61 -4.96 6.31
C GLN A 111 -12.05 -4.61 4.93
N GLY A 112 -12.59 -3.59 4.26
CA GLY A 112 -12.07 -3.08 3.00
C GLY A 112 -10.62 -2.59 3.12
N SER A 113 -10.33 -1.77 4.14
CA SER A 113 -9.01 -1.23 4.39
C SER A 113 -7.98 -2.31 4.73
N PHE A 114 -8.30 -3.25 5.62
CA PHE A 114 -7.36 -4.32 5.99
C PHE A 114 -7.04 -5.25 4.82
N ASN A 115 -8.05 -5.63 4.02
CA ASN A 115 -7.82 -6.42 2.82
C ASN A 115 -6.98 -5.65 1.80
N GLY A 116 -7.31 -4.38 1.57
CA GLY A 116 -6.54 -3.52 0.67
C GLY A 116 -5.09 -3.34 1.12
N ILE A 117 -4.84 -3.12 2.41
CA ILE A 117 -3.49 -3.02 2.99
C ILE A 117 -2.73 -4.34 2.77
N ASN A 118 -3.36 -5.48 3.05
CA ASN A 118 -2.75 -6.78 2.85
C ASN A 118 -2.39 -7.03 1.38
N ASP A 119 -3.32 -6.82 0.46
CA ASP A 119 -3.11 -7.03 -0.98
C ASP A 119 -2.02 -6.10 -1.52
N GLN A 120 -2.06 -4.83 -1.12
CA GLN A 120 -1.07 -3.83 -1.52
C GLN A 120 0.32 -4.15 -0.93
N SER A 121 0.38 -4.62 0.32
CA SER A 121 1.63 -4.99 0.97
C SER A 121 2.25 -6.24 0.34
N GLN A 122 1.46 -7.25 -0.02
CA GLN A 122 1.95 -8.43 -0.74
C GLN A 122 2.51 -8.05 -2.11
N ALA A 123 1.76 -7.28 -2.89
CA ALA A 123 2.25 -6.81 -4.18
C ALA A 123 3.52 -5.94 -4.05
N GLN A 124 3.64 -5.16 -2.97
CA GLN A 124 4.83 -4.36 -2.70
C GLN A 124 6.03 -5.26 -2.38
N LEU A 125 5.84 -6.29 -1.57
CA LEU A 125 6.87 -7.28 -1.25
C LEU A 125 7.33 -8.03 -2.50
N ASP A 126 6.41 -8.47 -3.35
CA ASP A 126 6.74 -9.15 -4.62
C ASP A 126 7.60 -8.25 -5.53
N MET A 127 7.25 -6.96 -5.63
CA MET A 127 8.00 -6.00 -6.43
C MET A 127 9.39 -5.72 -5.85
N VAL A 128 9.51 -5.56 -4.53
CA VAL A 128 10.80 -5.39 -3.86
C VAL A 128 11.67 -6.64 -4.02
N GLN A 129 11.09 -7.84 -3.94
CA GLN A 129 11.82 -9.08 -4.22
C GLN A 129 12.29 -9.16 -5.67
N ALA A 130 11.45 -8.77 -6.63
CA ALA A 130 11.84 -8.71 -8.03
C ALA A 130 12.98 -7.70 -8.27
N MET A 131 12.95 -6.53 -7.62
CA MET A 131 14.08 -5.58 -7.65
C MET A 131 15.34 -6.20 -7.04
N LEU A 132 15.22 -6.83 -5.87
CA LEU A 132 16.35 -7.46 -5.19
C LEU A 132 16.93 -8.61 -6.00
N ALA A 133 16.13 -9.41 -6.69
CA ALA A 133 16.61 -10.47 -7.57
C ALA A 133 17.38 -9.89 -8.78
N ASN A 134 16.82 -8.86 -9.44
CA ASN A 134 17.50 -8.17 -10.55
C ASN A 134 18.83 -7.51 -10.11
N VAL A 135 18.90 -7.06 -8.86
CA VAL A 135 20.12 -6.48 -8.29
C VAL A 135 21.08 -7.57 -7.81
N ALA A 136 20.60 -8.65 -7.18
CA ALA A 136 21.41 -9.72 -6.60
C ALA A 136 22.06 -10.63 -7.65
N ASP A 137 21.35 -10.97 -8.74
CA ASP A 137 21.95 -11.71 -9.87
C ASP A 137 23.14 -10.94 -10.49
N ASN A 138 23.21 -9.63 -10.28
CA ASN A 138 24.30 -8.76 -10.74
C ASN A 138 25.33 -8.45 -9.65
N ILE A 139 25.04 -8.70 -8.36
CA ILE A 139 25.92 -8.40 -7.20
C ILE A 139 26.76 -9.60 -6.76
N GLU A 140 26.53 -10.81 -7.27
CA GLU A 140 27.39 -11.96 -6.96
C GLU A 140 28.86 -11.74 -7.38
N ASN A 141 29.17 -10.67 -8.12
CA ASN A 141 30.51 -10.16 -8.37
C ASN A 141 30.74 -8.74 -7.82
N GLU A 142 31.42 -8.68 -6.68
CA GLU A 142 32.19 -7.54 -6.14
C GLU A 142 31.49 -6.38 -5.40
N SER A 143 32.26 -5.89 -4.44
CA SER A 143 31.90 -5.05 -3.31
C SER A 143 32.16 -3.57 -3.59
N GLY A 144 31.23 -2.70 -3.21
CA GLY A 144 31.58 -1.31 -2.88
C GLY A 144 30.62 -0.26 -3.42
N ARG A 145 30.12 0.56 -2.49
CA ARG A 145 29.14 1.66 -2.62
C ARG A 145 29.64 2.85 -3.47
N VAL A 146 30.12 2.63 -4.69
CA VAL A 146 30.13 3.66 -5.73
C VAL A 146 28.85 3.47 -6.53
N SER A 147 28.19 4.55 -6.96
CA SER A 147 27.07 4.44 -7.90
C SER A 147 27.55 3.60 -9.08
N PHE A 148 27.00 2.40 -9.27
CA PHE A 148 27.46 1.47 -10.30
C PHE A 148 27.46 2.15 -11.68
N ALA A 149 26.51 3.08 -11.91
CA ALA A 149 26.46 3.93 -13.08
C ALA A 149 27.69 4.86 -13.23
N GLU A 150 28.18 5.45 -12.15
CA GLU A 150 29.38 6.32 -12.16
C GLU A 150 30.65 5.49 -12.40
N PHE A 151 30.77 4.34 -11.75
CA PHE A 151 31.85 3.39 -12.01
C PHE A 151 31.87 2.93 -13.47
N ALA A 152 30.70 2.61 -14.02
CA ALA A 152 30.55 2.15 -15.39
C ALA A 152 30.87 3.27 -16.41
N GLN A 153 30.46 4.52 -16.15
CA GLN A 153 30.83 5.68 -16.96
C GLN A 153 32.34 5.95 -16.95
N GLU A 154 32.99 5.91 -15.79
CA GLU A 154 34.44 6.08 -15.71
C GLU A 154 35.18 4.92 -16.43
N THR A 155 34.65 3.70 -16.33
CA THR A 155 35.17 2.55 -17.05
C THR A 155 35.05 2.72 -18.57
N ASP A 156 33.91 3.20 -19.09
CA ASP A 156 33.75 3.53 -20.51
C ASP A 156 34.75 4.60 -20.98
N LYS A 157 34.96 5.68 -20.21
CA LYS A 157 35.95 6.72 -20.53
C LYS A 157 37.36 6.14 -20.62
N VAL A 158 37.78 5.37 -19.64
CA VAL A 158 39.12 4.76 -19.59
C VAL A 158 39.31 3.78 -20.75
N LEU A 159 38.30 2.97 -21.07
CA LEU A 159 38.38 2.02 -22.19
C LEU A 159 38.38 2.72 -23.54
N ARG A 160 37.57 3.77 -23.74
CA ARG A 160 37.62 4.58 -24.97
C ARG A 160 38.99 5.19 -25.18
N PHE A 161 39.56 5.76 -24.10
CA PHE A 161 40.91 6.30 -24.13
C PHE A 161 41.94 5.24 -24.50
N PHE A 162 41.86 4.07 -23.86
CA PHE A 162 42.75 2.93 -24.13
C PHE A 162 42.66 2.44 -25.57
N VAL A 163 41.45 2.20 -26.09
CA VAL A 163 41.23 1.73 -27.47
C VAL A 163 41.75 2.74 -28.49
N THR A 164 41.49 4.03 -28.26
CA THR A 164 42.00 5.10 -29.12
C THR A 164 43.53 5.08 -29.16
N HIS A 165 44.18 4.93 -28.01
CA HIS A 165 45.65 4.84 -27.93
C HIS A 165 46.19 3.57 -28.60
N VAL A 166 45.50 2.43 -28.48
CA VAL A 166 45.92 1.19 -29.15
C VAL A 166 45.85 1.35 -30.68
N VAL A 167 44.79 2.00 -31.20
CA VAL A 167 44.66 2.31 -32.64
C VAL A 167 45.78 3.24 -33.11
N GLU A 168 46.06 4.30 -32.35
CA GLU A 168 47.14 5.25 -32.67
C GLU A 168 48.52 4.57 -32.64
N ILE A 169 48.80 3.73 -31.64
CA ILE A 169 50.03 2.93 -31.57
C ILE A 169 50.19 2.04 -32.80
N SER A 170 49.10 1.41 -33.25
CA SER A 170 49.14 0.56 -34.45
C SER A 170 49.45 1.36 -35.73
N GLN A 171 48.83 2.53 -35.89
CA GLN A 171 49.13 3.43 -37.01
C GLN A 171 50.60 3.88 -36.99
N ASN A 172 51.09 4.31 -35.83
CA ASN A 172 52.50 4.70 -35.66
C ASN A 172 53.45 3.52 -35.92
N THR A 173 53.07 2.31 -35.52
CA THR A 173 53.86 1.10 -35.77
C THR A 173 53.94 0.79 -37.27
N MET A 174 52.85 0.93 -38.03
CA MET A 174 52.88 0.75 -39.49
C MET A 174 53.78 1.80 -40.17
N TYR A 175 53.71 3.06 -39.74
CA TYR A 175 54.61 4.10 -40.24
C TYR A 175 56.09 3.81 -39.93
N MET A 176 56.39 3.26 -38.75
CA MET A 176 57.75 2.82 -38.42
C MET A 176 58.23 1.67 -39.31
N VAL A 177 57.36 0.72 -39.69
CA VAL A 177 57.70 -0.35 -40.64
C VAL A 177 58.15 0.25 -41.98
N GLU A 178 57.36 1.16 -42.55
CA GLU A 178 57.68 1.82 -43.82
C GLU A 178 59.02 2.58 -43.73
N THR A 179 59.23 3.34 -42.66
CA THR A 179 60.48 4.09 -42.45
C THR A 179 61.70 3.17 -42.34
N ILE A 180 61.57 2.02 -41.67
CA ILE A 180 62.65 1.03 -41.54
C ILE A 180 62.96 0.36 -42.88
N GLU A 181 61.94 0.05 -43.68
CA GLU A 181 62.13 -0.48 -45.04
C GLU A 181 62.86 0.51 -45.95
N ASP A 182 62.52 1.79 -45.87
CA ASP A 182 63.22 2.86 -46.58
C ASP A 182 64.69 2.98 -46.13
N MET A 183 64.95 2.93 -44.83
CA MET A 183 66.31 2.93 -44.28
C MET A 183 67.12 1.73 -44.77
N ALA A 184 66.52 0.53 -44.80
CA ALA A 184 67.17 -0.67 -45.34
C ALA A 184 67.53 -0.49 -46.82
N SER A 185 66.63 0.07 -47.62
CA SER A 185 66.90 0.40 -49.03
C SER A 185 68.03 1.42 -49.20
N GLN A 186 68.11 2.42 -48.31
CA GLN A 186 69.20 3.39 -48.32
C GLN A 186 70.55 2.75 -47.98
N MET A 187 70.58 1.78 -47.05
CA MET A 187 71.81 1.03 -46.75
C MET A 187 72.27 0.18 -47.94
N ASP A 188 71.35 -0.45 -48.67
CA ASP A 188 71.68 -1.20 -49.89
C ASP A 188 72.29 -0.29 -50.97
N LYS A 189 71.76 0.92 -51.14
CA LYS A 189 72.31 1.94 -52.05
C LYS A 189 73.70 2.41 -51.60
N ALA A 190 73.90 2.62 -50.31
CA ALA A 190 75.21 2.99 -49.76
C ALA A 190 76.26 1.89 -50.01
N ASP A 191 75.91 0.62 -49.82
CA ASP A 191 76.81 -0.51 -50.08
C ASP A 191 77.23 -0.59 -51.56
N ALA A 192 76.29 -0.34 -52.47
CA ALA A 192 76.56 -0.26 -53.92
C ALA A 192 77.53 0.87 -54.25
N LEU A 193 77.34 2.08 -53.68
CA LEU A 193 78.25 3.20 -53.87
C LEU A 193 79.66 2.92 -53.34
N LEU A 194 79.78 2.23 -52.19
CA LEU A 194 81.08 1.82 -51.66
C LEU A 194 81.77 0.77 -52.54
N ASN A 195 81.01 -0.11 -53.20
CA ASN A 195 81.58 -1.03 -54.19
C ASN A 195 82.16 -0.27 -55.39
N ASP A 196 81.46 0.76 -55.89
CA ASP A 196 81.95 1.60 -56.98
C ASP A 196 83.22 2.38 -56.58
N VAL A 197 83.25 2.94 -55.37
CA VAL A 197 84.44 3.63 -54.84
C VAL A 197 85.65 2.69 -54.75
N LYS A 198 85.44 1.43 -54.32
CA LYS A 198 86.49 0.40 -54.29
C LYS A 198 87.04 0.14 -55.69
N MET A 199 86.16 -0.04 -56.68
CA MET A 199 86.55 -0.22 -58.08
C MET A 199 87.37 0.95 -58.60
N ILE A 200 86.97 2.20 -58.31
CA ILE A 200 87.71 3.40 -58.72
C ILE A 200 89.09 3.44 -58.06
N ALA A 201 89.19 3.15 -56.76
CA ALA A 201 90.46 3.12 -56.04
C ALA A 201 91.39 2.01 -56.55
N ASP A 202 90.88 0.81 -56.85
CA ASP A 202 91.64 -0.29 -57.44
C ASP A 202 92.14 0.04 -58.85
N GLN A 203 91.29 0.65 -59.69
CA GLN A 203 91.69 1.14 -61.02
C GLN A 203 92.76 2.22 -60.92
N THR A 204 92.62 3.17 -59.98
CA THR A 204 93.60 4.24 -59.77
C THR A 204 94.94 3.69 -59.28
N ASN A 205 94.91 2.68 -58.41
CA ASN A 205 96.10 1.96 -57.95
C ASN A 205 96.81 1.23 -59.10
N LEU A 206 96.06 0.59 -60.00
CA LEU A 206 96.61 -0.05 -61.21
C LEU A 206 97.20 0.97 -62.19
N LEU A 207 96.53 2.10 -62.41
CA LEU A 207 97.05 3.19 -63.25
C LEU A 207 98.33 3.78 -62.68
N ALA A 208 98.37 4.01 -61.36
CA ALA A 208 99.55 4.50 -60.66
C ALA A 208 100.71 3.50 -60.72
N LEU A 209 100.43 2.19 -60.60
CA LEU A 209 101.44 1.15 -60.77
C LEU A 209 102.02 1.15 -62.18
N ASN A 210 101.18 1.21 -63.21
CA ASN A 210 101.63 1.29 -64.60
C ASN A 210 102.47 2.55 -64.85
N ALA A 211 102.08 3.69 -64.27
CA ALA A 211 102.83 4.94 -64.36
C ALA A 211 104.19 4.86 -63.65
N ALA A 212 104.26 4.21 -62.48
CA ALA A 212 105.52 3.98 -61.76
C ALA A 212 106.48 3.08 -62.55
N ILE A 213 105.96 2.02 -63.21
CA ILE A 213 106.73 1.15 -64.09
C ILE A 213 107.30 1.94 -65.27
N GLU A 214 106.49 2.77 -65.93
CA GLU A 214 106.95 3.54 -67.09
C GLU A 214 107.92 4.66 -66.70
N ALA A 215 107.72 5.28 -65.52
CA ALA A 215 108.65 6.24 -64.95
C ALA A 215 110.02 5.61 -64.62
N ALA A 216 110.05 4.38 -64.10
CA ALA A 216 111.28 3.62 -63.90
C ALA A 216 111.97 3.29 -65.24
N ARG A 217 111.19 3.00 -66.28
CA ARG A 217 111.68 2.70 -67.64
C ARG A 217 112.35 3.90 -68.31
N ALA A 218 111.89 5.11 -68.02
CA ALA A 218 112.45 6.37 -68.52
C ALA A 218 113.74 6.83 -67.81
N GLY A 219 114.20 6.12 -66.76
CA GLY A 219 115.45 6.39 -66.06
C GLY A 219 115.46 7.76 -65.35
N GLU A 220 116.55 8.53 -65.50
CA GLU A 220 116.71 9.85 -64.85
C GLU A 220 115.63 10.87 -65.24
N ALA A 221 115.12 10.81 -66.49
CA ALA A 221 114.05 11.71 -66.96
C ALA A 221 112.69 11.43 -66.29
N GLY A 222 112.47 10.22 -65.76
CA GLY A 222 111.22 9.78 -65.14
C GLY A 222 111.13 10.01 -63.62
N ARG A 223 112.20 10.49 -62.96
CA ARG A 223 112.26 10.58 -61.49
C ARG A 223 111.11 11.37 -60.85
N GLY A 224 110.72 12.51 -61.45
CA GLY A 224 109.60 13.31 -60.96
C GLY A 224 108.24 12.60 -61.09
N PHE A 225 108.03 11.89 -62.21
CA PHE A 225 106.82 11.10 -62.43
C PHE A 225 106.74 9.88 -61.52
N ALA A 226 107.88 9.25 -61.18
CA ALA A 226 107.93 8.13 -60.26
C ALA A 226 107.42 8.51 -58.85
N VAL A 227 107.82 9.69 -58.36
CA VAL A 227 107.36 10.20 -57.04
C VAL A 227 105.85 10.46 -57.04
N VAL A 228 105.32 11.08 -58.10
CA VAL A 228 103.87 11.32 -58.22
C VAL A 228 103.10 10.01 -58.32
N ALA A 229 103.58 9.05 -59.13
CA ALA A 229 102.94 7.75 -59.27
C ALA A 229 102.90 6.98 -57.94
N ASP A 230 103.98 6.98 -57.16
CA ASP A 230 103.99 6.37 -55.83
C ASP A 230 103.03 7.05 -54.85
N GLU A 231 102.90 8.37 -54.91
CA GLU A 231 101.97 9.12 -54.05
C GLU A 231 100.51 8.82 -54.42
N VAL A 232 100.18 8.77 -55.72
CA VAL A 232 98.85 8.35 -56.20
C VAL A 232 98.55 6.90 -55.80
N ARG A 233 99.56 6.02 -55.86
CA ARG A 233 99.43 4.62 -55.41
C ARG A 233 99.09 4.53 -53.92
N LYS A 234 99.84 5.24 -53.07
CA LYS A 234 99.58 5.31 -51.62
C LYS A 234 98.20 5.90 -51.32
N LEU A 235 97.80 6.95 -52.04
CA LEU A 235 96.48 7.57 -51.88
C LEU A 235 95.37 6.58 -52.23
N SER A 236 95.52 5.84 -53.33
CA SER A 236 94.55 4.81 -53.76
C SER A 236 94.43 3.68 -52.73
N GLN A 237 95.55 3.20 -52.18
CA GLN A 237 95.56 2.20 -51.10
C GLN A 237 94.91 2.73 -49.82
N ARG A 238 95.15 3.99 -49.48
CA ARG A 238 94.53 4.64 -48.32
C ARG A 238 93.02 4.84 -48.53
N SER A 239 92.58 5.18 -49.74
CA SER A 239 91.16 5.24 -50.10
C SER A 239 90.48 3.88 -50.00
N ASN A 240 91.13 2.80 -50.44
CA ASN A 240 90.61 1.44 -50.25
C ASN A 240 90.41 1.09 -48.78
N ARG A 241 91.41 1.36 -47.94
CA ARG A 241 91.31 1.11 -46.49
C ARG A 241 90.18 1.92 -45.85
N PHE A 242 90.08 3.20 -46.19
CA PHE A 242 89.00 4.06 -45.69
C PHE A 242 87.62 3.58 -46.15
N ASN A 243 87.52 3.10 -47.39
CA ASN A 243 86.29 2.52 -47.93
C ASN A 243 85.88 1.22 -47.21
N ASP A 244 86.85 0.38 -46.82
CA ASP A 244 86.60 -0.82 -46.03
C ASP A 244 86.16 -0.47 -44.58
N GLU A 245 86.74 0.57 -43.97
CA GLU A 245 86.30 1.10 -42.67
C GLU A 245 84.86 1.66 -42.73
N ILE A 246 84.47 2.35 -43.80
CA ILE A 246 83.07 2.80 -43.98
C ILE A 246 82.12 1.60 -44.17
N ARG A 247 82.54 0.57 -44.92
CA ARG A 247 81.74 -0.64 -45.14
C ARG A 247 81.43 -1.34 -43.83
N GLU A 248 82.37 -1.42 -42.89
CA GLU A 248 82.14 -1.98 -41.55
C GLU A 248 81.02 -1.23 -40.81
N VAL A 249 81.01 0.10 -40.87
CA VAL A 249 79.95 0.94 -40.28
C VAL A 249 78.59 0.72 -40.95
N ILE A 250 78.56 0.58 -42.28
CA ILE A 250 77.32 0.28 -43.03
C ILE A 250 76.76 -1.10 -42.66
N VAL A 251 77.62 -2.11 -42.53
CA VAL A 251 77.19 -3.46 -42.09
C VAL A 251 76.59 -3.40 -40.69
N GLY A 252 77.25 -2.76 -39.72
CA GLY A 252 76.70 -2.61 -38.37
C GLY A 252 75.38 -1.81 -38.34
N SER A 253 75.24 -0.81 -39.20
CA SER A 253 73.99 -0.04 -39.35
C SER A 253 72.87 -0.90 -39.93
N ARG A 254 73.18 -1.77 -40.91
CA ARG A 254 72.23 -2.72 -41.50
C ARG A 254 71.72 -3.73 -40.48
N ASP A 255 72.61 -4.27 -39.65
CA ASP A 255 72.24 -5.21 -38.59
C ASP A 255 71.30 -4.55 -37.58
N SER A 256 71.60 -3.31 -37.16
CA SER A 256 70.75 -2.51 -36.26
C SER A 256 69.37 -2.24 -36.86
N ILE A 257 69.29 -1.94 -38.16
CA ILE A 257 68.02 -1.76 -38.88
C ILE A 257 67.23 -3.08 -38.94
N SER A 258 67.91 -4.22 -39.12
CA SER A 258 67.28 -5.54 -39.10
C SER A 258 66.68 -5.88 -37.72
N GLU A 259 67.41 -5.60 -36.64
CA GLU A 259 66.88 -5.79 -35.27
C GLU A 259 65.68 -4.87 -34.97
N ALA A 260 65.74 -3.62 -35.45
CA ALA A 260 64.62 -2.70 -35.36
C ALA A 260 63.40 -3.22 -36.13
N LYS A 261 63.60 -3.74 -37.34
CA LYS A 261 62.54 -4.34 -38.17
C LYS A 261 61.83 -5.49 -37.43
N ASP A 262 62.59 -6.41 -36.86
CA ASP A 262 62.02 -7.56 -36.13
C ASP A 262 61.24 -7.11 -34.88
N SER A 263 61.74 -6.10 -34.18
CA SER A 263 61.09 -5.54 -32.98
C SER A 263 59.75 -4.88 -33.32
N VAL A 264 59.71 -4.09 -34.41
CA VAL A 264 58.50 -3.42 -34.88
C VAL A 264 57.50 -4.43 -35.47
N ALA A 265 57.97 -5.47 -36.19
CA ALA A 265 57.12 -6.53 -36.70
C ALA A 265 56.39 -7.29 -35.57
N LYS A 266 57.08 -7.54 -34.44
CA LYS A 266 56.45 -8.12 -33.24
C LYS A 266 55.38 -7.22 -32.65
N LEU A 267 55.60 -5.91 -32.59
CA LEU A 267 54.60 -4.93 -32.14
C LEU A 267 53.39 -4.88 -33.08
N ALA A 268 53.61 -4.88 -34.39
CA ALA A 268 52.55 -4.89 -35.40
C ALA A 268 51.71 -6.17 -35.35
N SER A 269 52.32 -7.29 -34.97
CA SER A 269 51.63 -8.58 -34.82
C SER A 269 50.77 -8.70 -33.55
N LYS A 270 50.87 -7.76 -32.61
CA LYS A 270 50.01 -7.78 -31.42
C LYS A 270 48.57 -7.49 -31.82
N ASP A 271 47.70 -8.43 -31.46
CA ASP A 271 46.32 -8.49 -31.91
C ASP A 271 45.46 -7.36 -31.31
N MET A 272 45.00 -6.43 -32.15
CA MET A 272 44.09 -5.35 -31.76
C MET A 272 42.67 -5.86 -31.50
N THR A 273 42.34 -7.05 -32.01
CA THR A 273 41.02 -7.67 -31.88
C THR A 273 40.59 -7.75 -30.42
N PHE A 274 41.51 -8.04 -29.50
CA PHE A 274 41.22 -8.11 -28.07
C PHE A 274 40.72 -6.78 -27.49
N ALA A 275 41.35 -5.65 -27.86
CA ALA A 275 40.96 -4.33 -27.37
C ALA A 275 39.58 -3.92 -27.92
N ILE A 276 39.33 -4.19 -29.20
CA ILE A 276 38.04 -3.90 -29.85
C ILE A 276 36.92 -4.78 -29.27
N GLN A 277 37.16 -6.08 -29.09
CA GLN A 277 36.19 -6.99 -28.47
C GLN A 277 35.89 -6.62 -27.01
N SER A 278 36.92 -6.25 -26.24
CA SER A 278 36.75 -5.79 -24.86
C SER A 278 35.89 -4.53 -24.81
N LYS A 279 36.10 -3.59 -25.73
CA LYS A 279 35.23 -2.41 -25.87
C LYS A 279 33.79 -2.79 -26.17
N SER A 280 33.56 -3.68 -27.13
CA SER A 280 32.21 -4.12 -27.50
C SER A 280 31.47 -4.74 -26.32
N LYS A 281 32.15 -5.55 -25.50
CA LYS A 281 31.56 -6.15 -24.30
C LYS A 281 31.19 -5.10 -23.25
N VAL A 282 32.01 -4.07 -23.10
CA VAL A 282 31.69 -2.97 -22.18
C VAL A 282 30.53 -2.13 -22.72
N ASP A 283 30.50 -1.84 -24.02
CA ASP A 283 29.37 -1.11 -24.62
C ASP A 283 28.04 -1.88 -24.39
N GLU A 284 28.04 -3.22 -24.53
CA GLU A 284 26.87 -4.08 -24.23
C GLU A 284 26.48 -4.06 -22.74
N MET A 285 27.47 -4.16 -21.84
CA MET A 285 27.25 -4.08 -20.40
C MET A 285 26.68 -2.71 -20.00
N MET A 286 27.15 -1.61 -20.60
CA MET A 286 26.64 -0.27 -20.35
C MET A 286 25.17 -0.12 -20.75
N GLU A 287 24.77 -0.74 -21.87
CA GLU A 287 23.38 -0.74 -22.32
C GLU A 287 22.48 -1.50 -21.33
N GLN A 288 22.91 -2.68 -20.86
CA GLN A 288 22.19 -3.46 -19.85
C GLN A 288 22.04 -2.69 -18.53
N ILE A 289 23.08 -1.97 -18.10
CA ILE A 289 23.03 -1.10 -16.90
C ILE A 289 22.02 0.03 -17.09
N GLY A 290 22.01 0.67 -18.26
CA GLY A 290 21.05 1.73 -18.57
C GLY A 290 19.60 1.24 -18.43
N GLN A 291 19.30 0.09 -19.03
CA GLN A 291 17.97 -0.54 -18.95
C GLN A 291 17.60 -0.94 -17.52
N MET A 292 18.55 -1.49 -16.76
CA MET A 292 18.34 -1.85 -15.36
C MET A 292 18.02 -0.63 -14.49
N ASN A 293 18.73 0.48 -14.70
CA ASN A 293 18.52 1.70 -13.94
C ASN A 293 17.14 2.32 -14.23
N GLU A 294 16.71 2.30 -15.50
CA GLU A 294 15.37 2.72 -15.91
C GLU A 294 14.28 1.83 -15.28
N SER A 295 14.44 0.51 -15.35
CA SER A 295 13.52 -0.45 -14.72
C SER A 295 13.45 -0.26 -13.21
N THR A 296 14.59 -0.05 -12.56
CA THR A 296 14.65 0.20 -11.11
C THR A 296 13.92 1.49 -10.73
N ALA A 297 14.11 2.56 -11.50
CA ALA A 297 13.41 3.82 -11.28
C ALA A 297 11.88 3.67 -11.44
N LEU A 298 11.43 2.94 -12.46
CA LEU A 298 10.01 2.63 -12.68
C LEU A 298 9.42 1.84 -11.51
N HIS A 299 10.07 0.76 -11.10
CA HIS A 299 9.61 -0.05 -9.97
C HIS A 299 9.60 0.78 -8.67
N LEU A 300 10.58 1.68 -8.45
CA LEU A 300 10.62 2.51 -7.25
C LEU A 300 9.46 3.52 -7.21
N SER A 301 9.11 4.10 -8.36
CA SER A 301 7.92 4.94 -8.50
C SER A 301 6.64 4.16 -8.15
N GLN A 302 6.52 2.93 -8.65
CA GLN A 302 5.39 2.05 -8.33
C GLN A 302 5.33 1.77 -6.83
N VAL A 303 6.42 1.31 -6.20
CA VAL A 303 6.48 1.09 -4.74
C VAL A 303 6.06 2.33 -3.93
N SER A 304 6.44 3.53 -4.38
CA SER A 304 6.04 4.78 -3.75
C SER A 304 4.53 5.03 -3.85
N GLU A 305 3.93 4.80 -5.02
CA GLU A 305 2.47 4.89 -5.21
C GLU A 305 1.73 3.88 -4.33
N MET A 306 2.23 2.64 -4.27
CA MET A 306 1.68 1.58 -3.43
C MET A 306 1.71 1.97 -1.95
N SER A 307 2.80 2.57 -1.49
CA SER A 307 2.95 3.07 -0.12
C SER A 307 1.96 4.21 0.18
N GLY A 308 1.73 5.11 -0.78
CA GLY A 308 0.71 6.15 -0.67
C GLY A 308 -0.71 5.57 -0.51
N ARG A 309 -1.05 4.53 -1.28
CA ARG A 309 -2.34 3.82 -1.16
C ARG A 309 -2.48 3.11 0.19
N ILE A 310 -1.43 2.45 0.69
CA ILE A 310 -1.44 1.85 2.03
C ILE A 310 -1.71 2.93 3.09
N ASN A 311 -1.02 4.08 3.04
CA ASN A 311 -1.24 5.16 4.00
C ASN A 311 -2.68 5.67 3.97
N TYR A 312 -3.28 5.81 2.78
CA TYR A 312 -4.70 6.18 2.65
C TYR A 312 -5.62 5.16 3.33
N LEU A 313 -5.44 3.86 3.05
CA LEU A 313 -6.25 2.79 3.64
C LEU A 313 -6.07 2.69 5.16
N VAL A 314 -4.84 2.93 5.67
CA VAL A 314 -4.56 3.01 7.11
C VAL A 314 -5.30 4.22 7.71
N GLY A 315 -5.28 5.37 7.07
CA GLY A 315 -6.02 6.56 7.49
C GLY A 315 -7.52 6.29 7.60
N ASP A 316 -8.09 5.64 6.59
CA ASP A 316 -9.50 5.23 6.56
C ASP A 316 -9.84 4.25 7.68
N ALA A 317 -8.96 3.26 7.93
CA ALA A 317 -9.13 2.32 9.04
C ALA A 317 -9.08 3.02 10.40
N VAL A 318 -8.14 3.95 10.60
CA VAL A 318 -8.00 4.71 11.85
C VAL A 318 -9.20 5.62 12.08
N ARG A 319 -9.68 6.32 11.05
CA ARG A 319 -10.92 7.11 11.13
C ARG A 319 -12.10 6.21 11.49
N SER A 320 -12.21 5.06 10.83
CA SER A 320 -13.29 4.12 11.08
C SER A 320 -13.29 3.55 12.48
N LEU A 321 -12.16 3.50 13.20
CA LEU A 321 -12.09 3.06 14.61
C LEU A 321 -12.82 4.00 15.58
N GLN A 322 -13.07 5.27 15.20
CA GLN A 322 -13.80 6.23 16.03
C GLN A 322 -15.25 5.82 16.29
N PHE A 323 -15.79 4.85 15.54
CA PHE A 323 -17.13 4.31 15.75
C PHE A 323 -17.35 3.76 17.16
N GLU A 324 -16.30 3.23 17.81
CA GLU A 324 -16.41 2.70 19.16
C GLU A 324 -16.85 3.77 20.16
N ASP A 325 -16.31 4.99 20.04
CA ASP A 325 -16.66 6.11 20.92
C ASP A 325 -18.10 6.58 20.66
N ILE A 326 -18.50 6.71 19.39
CA ILE A 326 -19.87 7.10 19.01
C ILE A 326 -20.89 6.04 19.49
N VAL A 327 -20.59 4.76 19.30
CA VAL A 327 -21.45 3.66 19.76
C VAL A 327 -21.54 3.66 21.29
N ARG A 328 -20.43 3.91 21.99
CA ARG A 328 -20.42 4.01 23.45
C ARG A 328 -21.27 5.19 23.94
N GLN A 329 -21.22 6.33 23.25
CA GLN A 329 -22.04 7.50 23.58
C GLN A 329 -23.53 7.22 23.35
N LEU A 330 -23.91 6.67 22.19
CA LEU A 330 -25.29 6.29 21.88
C LEU A 330 -25.84 5.23 22.84
N ALA A 331 -25.03 4.22 23.19
CA ALA A 331 -25.41 3.23 24.18
C ALA A 331 -25.65 3.85 25.56
N GLY A 332 -24.85 4.86 25.94
CA GLY A 332 -25.06 5.63 27.17
C GLY A 332 -26.37 6.42 27.18
N TYR A 333 -26.76 7.03 26.06
CA TYR A 333 -28.07 7.67 25.93
C TYR A 333 -29.22 6.68 26.04
N SER A 334 -29.12 5.53 25.37
CA SER A 334 -30.11 4.47 25.47
C SER A 334 -30.23 3.93 26.90
N GLU A 335 -29.12 3.75 27.62
CA GLU A 335 -29.13 3.35 29.03
C GLU A 335 -29.82 4.40 29.92
N HIS A 336 -29.57 5.69 29.66
CA HIS A 336 -30.23 6.79 30.36
C HIS A 336 -31.75 6.81 30.11
N HIS A 337 -32.19 6.61 28.86
CA HIS A 337 -33.61 6.51 28.49
C HIS A 337 -34.30 5.33 29.18
N ILE A 338 -33.65 4.15 29.20
CA ILE A 338 -34.15 2.97 29.90
C ILE A 338 -34.22 3.20 31.42
N GLY A 339 -33.20 3.85 31.99
CA GLY A 339 -33.16 4.20 33.42
C GLY A 339 -34.33 5.10 33.81
N ARG A 340 -34.59 6.15 33.01
CA ARG A 340 -35.73 7.06 33.22
C ARG A 340 -37.07 6.38 33.06
N LEU A 341 -37.27 5.57 32.02
CA LEU A 341 -38.51 4.80 31.85
C LEU A 341 -38.82 3.93 33.07
N ASN A 342 -37.79 3.26 33.62
CA ASN A 342 -37.94 2.47 34.83
C ASN A 342 -38.30 3.32 36.06
N GLU A 343 -37.71 4.51 36.20
CA GLU A 343 -38.03 5.40 37.32
C GLU A 343 -39.45 5.95 37.23
N ILE A 344 -39.88 6.38 36.04
CA ILE A 344 -41.26 6.78 35.76
C ILE A 344 -42.23 5.65 36.11
N PHE A 345 -41.95 4.42 35.65
CA PHE A 345 -42.81 3.28 35.93
C PHE A 345 -42.90 2.95 37.43
N ARG A 346 -41.76 2.95 38.14
CA ARG A 346 -41.74 2.74 39.61
C ARG A 346 -42.53 3.81 40.33
N ARG A 347 -42.40 5.07 39.91
CA ARG A 347 -43.09 6.20 40.54
C ARG A 347 -44.59 6.15 40.31
N VAL A 348 -45.03 5.91 39.07
CA VAL A 348 -46.45 5.68 38.74
C VAL A 348 -47.02 4.52 39.56
N GLN A 349 -46.30 3.40 39.62
CA GLN A 349 -46.73 2.23 40.39
C GLN A 349 -46.83 2.54 41.90
N SER A 350 -45.82 3.19 42.47
CA SER A 350 -45.79 3.59 43.88
C SER A 350 -46.94 4.55 44.23
N ASP A 351 -47.19 5.54 43.39
CA ASP A 351 -48.24 6.53 43.62
C ASP A 351 -49.63 5.89 43.49
N ILE A 352 -49.85 5.01 42.51
CA ILE A 352 -51.10 4.24 42.39
C ILE A 352 -51.31 3.31 43.60
N ASP A 353 -50.28 2.55 43.99
CA ASP A 353 -50.35 1.64 45.15
C ASP A 353 -50.62 2.40 46.46
N GLY A 354 -50.00 3.57 46.63
CA GLY A 354 -50.24 4.45 47.77
C GLY A 354 -51.66 5.02 47.79
N MET A 355 -52.23 5.32 46.63
CA MET A 355 -53.63 5.75 46.51
C MET A 355 -54.62 4.60 46.82
N MET A 356 -54.29 3.34 46.49
CA MET A 356 -55.14 2.18 46.81
C MET A 356 -55.13 1.79 48.30
N GLN A 357 -54.07 2.11 49.04
CA GLN A 357 -53.93 1.78 50.47
C GLN A 357 -54.68 2.74 51.41
N ASP A 358 -55.18 3.88 50.91
CA ASP A 358 -56.01 4.85 51.63
C ASP A 358 -57.45 4.90 51.07
N PRO A 359 -58.29 3.85 51.27
CA PRO A 359 -59.65 3.78 50.73
C PRO A 359 -60.67 4.67 51.46
N ALA A 360 -60.22 5.48 52.44
CA ALA A 360 -61.10 6.37 53.22
C ALA A 360 -61.37 7.73 52.52
N GLY A 361 -60.64 8.05 51.45
CA GLY A 361 -60.83 9.26 50.66
C GLY A 361 -62.08 9.22 49.77
N SER A 362 -62.68 10.39 49.51
CA SER A 362 -63.71 10.52 48.47
C SER A 362 -63.11 10.31 47.07
N ALA A 363 -63.92 9.92 46.10
CA ALA A 363 -63.51 9.80 44.69
C ALA A 363 -62.88 11.10 44.14
N GLU A 364 -63.27 12.24 44.70
CA GLU A 364 -62.74 13.57 44.38
C GLU A 364 -61.29 13.75 44.86
N THR A 365 -60.93 13.27 46.07
CA THR A 365 -59.54 13.30 46.57
C THR A 365 -58.62 12.41 45.72
N PHE A 366 -59.14 11.26 45.26
CA PHE A 366 -58.39 10.37 44.38
C PHE A 366 -58.18 11.02 43.00
N ALA A 367 -59.22 11.68 42.44
CA ALA A 367 -59.12 12.41 41.17
C ALA A 367 -58.06 13.53 41.23
N VAL A 368 -57.98 14.28 42.33
CA VAL A 368 -56.95 15.33 42.52
C VAL A 368 -55.53 14.74 42.57
N LYS A 369 -55.32 13.64 43.31
CA LYS A 369 -54.01 12.97 43.36
C LYS A 369 -53.61 12.39 41.99
N MET A 370 -54.57 11.87 41.23
CA MET A 370 -54.35 11.41 39.86
C MET A 370 -53.98 12.55 38.90
N GLY A 371 -54.66 13.70 38.98
CA GLY A 371 -54.32 14.88 38.19
C GLY A 371 -52.92 15.42 38.50
N GLN A 372 -52.48 15.38 39.76
CA GLN A 372 -51.11 15.74 40.15
C GLN A 372 -50.06 14.78 39.56
N LEU A 373 -50.32 13.48 39.61
CA LEU A 373 -49.46 12.47 38.98
C LEU A 373 -49.36 12.70 37.47
N ARG A 374 -50.51 12.97 36.82
CA ARG A 374 -50.57 13.24 35.37
C ARG A 374 -49.73 14.45 34.96
N VAL A 375 -49.86 15.58 35.66
CA VAL A 375 -49.07 16.81 35.36
C VAL A 375 -47.57 16.54 35.51
N MET A 376 -47.18 15.84 36.56
CA MET A 376 -45.77 15.49 36.81
C MET A 376 -45.19 14.58 35.71
N ILE A 377 -45.95 13.57 35.28
CA ILE A 377 -45.53 12.65 34.21
C ILE A 377 -45.42 13.37 32.87
N HIS A 378 -46.37 14.27 32.58
CA HIS A 378 -46.33 15.09 31.38
C HIS A 378 -45.09 16.01 31.35
N GLU A 379 -44.70 16.56 32.50
CA GLU A 379 -43.50 17.40 32.63
C GLU A 379 -42.20 16.60 32.42
N GLU A 380 -42.10 15.40 32.99
CA GLU A 380 -40.96 14.49 32.81
C GLU A 380 -40.71 14.15 31.33
N PHE A 381 -41.76 13.77 30.58
CA PHE A 381 -41.63 13.48 29.15
C PHE A 381 -41.36 14.71 28.28
N SER A 382 -41.82 15.90 28.72
CA SER A 382 -41.64 17.15 27.95
C SER A 382 -40.21 17.69 28.01
N GLN A 383 -39.48 17.48 29.11
CA GLN A 383 -38.10 17.95 29.26
C GLN A 383 -37.12 17.23 28.31
N GLU A 384 -37.47 16.04 27.84
CA GLU A 384 -36.60 15.16 27.06
C GLU A 384 -36.57 15.49 25.56
N GLN A 385 -37.70 15.94 25.00
CA GLN A 385 -37.76 16.39 23.61
C GLN A 385 -36.84 17.60 23.32
N ALA A 386 -36.40 18.32 24.35
CA ALA A 386 -35.53 19.49 24.23
C ALA A 386 -34.03 19.16 24.04
N HIS A 387 -33.60 17.93 24.32
CA HIS A 387 -32.21 17.49 24.15
C HIS A 387 -32.11 16.44 23.04
N LYS A 388 -32.08 16.90 21.78
CA LYS A 388 -31.66 16.05 20.67
C LYS A 388 -30.13 16.01 20.62
N PRO A 389 -29.49 14.83 20.65
CA PRO A 389 -28.08 14.71 20.31
C PRO A 389 -27.89 15.23 18.88
N VAL A 390 -26.73 15.83 18.60
CA VAL A 390 -26.36 16.23 17.23
C VAL A 390 -26.34 14.97 16.36
N ASP A 391 -27.08 14.97 15.25
CA ASP A 391 -27.15 13.88 14.27
C ASP A 391 -25.78 13.74 13.57
N GLN A 392 -24.82 13.09 14.22
CA GLN A 392 -23.62 12.61 13.53
C GLN A 392 -23.98 11.34 12.75
N THR A 393 -24.39 11.56 11.50
CA THR A 393 -24.75 10.48 10.56
C THR A 393 -23.55 9.96 9.76
N SER A 394 -22.35 10.55 9.91
CA SER A 394 -21.17 10.17 9.14
C SER A 394 -19.86 10.36 9.90
N MET A 395 -18.90 9.45 9.68
CA MET A 395 -17.52 9.50 10.16
C MET A 395 -16.68 10.60 9.48
N ASP A 396 -17.19 11.24 8.41
CA ASP A 396 -16.44 12.17 7.56
C ASP A 396 -16.24 13.58 8.15
N GLU A 397 -16.93 13.93 9.25
CA GLU A 397 -16.87 15.30 9.82
C GLU A 397 -15.61 15.59 10.67
N GLY A 398 -14.62 14.69 10.66
CA GLY A 398 -13.33 14.88 11.32
C GLY A 398 -12.18 14.58 10.38
N ASP A 399 -11.70 15.60 9.65
CA ASP A 399 -10.41 15.51 8.99
C ASP A 399 -9.32 15.33 10.06
N VAL A 400 -8.81 14.10 10.15
CA VAL A 400 -7.57 13.82 10.86
C VAL A 400 -6.44 14.24 9.93
N GLU A 401 -5.89 15.44 10.14
CA GLU A 401 -4.56 15.77 9.65
C GLU A 401 -3.55 14.83 10.33
N LEU A 402 -3.18 13.76 9.64
CA LEU A 402 -2.04 12.93 9.99
C LEU A 402 -0.77 13.65 9.50
N PHE A 403 0.02 14.14 10.46
CA PHE A 403 1.37 14.69 10.25
C PHE A 403 2.35 13.63 9.74
#